data_AF-A0A2H3DVG3-F1
#
_entry.id   AF-A0A2H3DVG3-F1
#
_cell.length_a   1.000
_cell.length_b   1.000
_cell.length_c   1.000
_cell.angle_alpha   90.00
_cell.angle_beta   90.00
_cell.angle_gamma   90.00
#
_symmetry.space_group_name_H-M   'P 1'
#
loop_
_entity.id
_entity.type
_entity.pdbx_description
1 polymer ?
#
loop_
_entity_poly.entity_id
_entity_poly.type
_entity_poly.pdbx_seq_one_letter_code
_entity_poly.pdbx_strand_id
1 'polypeptide(L)'
;MAKPNSLKQLELDAVEKVSLRLSVEALYWLFSMSSNPAVQTIVMESIGGLPMGALVEVEDVFHGSPSIIDVQKNLLMSLAEQSGTDWDCFRTLSMSSGMKRKLERLLRSCMFISGANSLWYVIDIQDQLDRNEFGATLVTQIPKLCLRPEFLQRLDKPNVFLHNVLSLETSARFSPIVWKNLIQSATDSWDPDLFNIDDQFPMLLCSAMARSSIVRTDIPKQQFFASLLVVDFEQAVEYFPEMALKYMMCWLSQFDLLPGERLGCRVLAASIHLMIHRLSQSAAGTDIAQTSEISFLRKLLGILYIYTPENFEPVWTWKILESVIMNTPILSQDTVDSNYHVSSSYVLDNFGEIMQECDLASHIHAPSPALQLLVTFMTMQWSTLPTSTRTRDVLSFLIICLQEHFWPAYDAFQQGCLNFFATQPVSSCQRSSWSASLFRAYVIGIAVAIDPSRDDPEKKKQMILQAIDHLHQPANLFLVCSTLAMFTRSDDSVPELAGKSDIMTALAGIRTRHTAWGDCRQSLRELAADKNCFVGLEGEERDIEQRRSNMRAAIERLEAFLDRPPQATASSELPEPPQPQSWSDRIGRLLLWRRPQQQEGEHPLTERGMRATHIPTNASSPC
;
A
#
# COMPACT_ATOMS: atom_id res chain seq x y z
N MET A 1 -17.93 -16.35 -7.61
CA MET A 1 -19.39 -16.43 -7.32
C MET A 1 -19.55 -16.84 -5.86
N ALA A 2 -20.01 -15.93 -4.99
CA ALA A 2 -20.25 -16.24 -3.58
C ALA A 2 -21.38 -17.27 -3.45
N LYS A 3 -21.17 -18.31 -2.64
CA LYS A 3 -22.18 -19.32 -2.34
C LYS A 3 -23.38 -18.61 -1.68
N PRO A 4 -24.63 -18.81 -2.17
CA PRO A 4 -25.77 -18.15 -1.56
C PRO A 4 -25.86 -18.57 -0.08
N ASN A 5 -25.99 -17.58 0.80
CA ASN A 5 -26.17 -17.81 2.23
C ASN A 5 -27.35 -18.77 2.42
N SER A 6 -27.16 -19.80 3.26
CA SER A 6 -28.27 -20.71 3.59
C SER A 6 -29.39 -19.94 4.30
N LEU A 7 -30.64 -20.39 4.15
CA LEU A 7 -31.79 -19.81 4.86
C LEU A 7 -31.53 -19.71 6.37
N LYS A 8 -30.92 -20.73 6.95
CA LYS A 8 -30.52 -20.78 8.36
C LYS A 8 -29.56 -19.64 8.75
N GLN A 9 -28.65 -19.28 7.85
CA GLN A 9 -27.72 -18.17 8.07
C GLN A 9 -28.46 -16.83 8.08
N LEU A 10 -29.39 -16.64 7.14
CA LEU A 10 -30.20 -15.42 7.08
C LEU A 10 -31.13 -15.27 8.29
N GLU A 11 -31.73 -16.37 8.75
CA GLU A 11 -32.55 -16.37 9.97
C GLU A 11 -31.71 -16.05 11.21
N LEU A 12 -30.52 -16.64 11.33
CA LEU A 12 -29.60 -16.33 12.43
C LEU A 12 -29.18 -14.86 12.42
N ASP A 13 -28.76 -14.34 11.26
CA ASP A 13 -28.36 -12.93 11.10
C ASP A 13 -29.54 -11.97 11.42
N ALA A 14 -30.78 -12.34 11.06
CA ALA A 14 -31.96 -11.55 11.37
C ALA A 14 -32.30 -11.55 12.87
N VAL A 15 -32.26 -12.72 13.51
CA VAL A 15 -32.43 -12.84 14.96
C VAL A 15 -31.33 -12.09 15.70
N GLU A 16 -30.10 -12.09 15.19
CA GLU A 16 -28.96 -11.34 15.73
C GLU A 16 -29.24 -9.85 15.81
N LYS A 17 -29.59 -9.25 14.68
CA LYS A 17 -29.90 -7.82 14.62
C LYS A 17 -31.07 -7.43 15.53
N VAL A 18 -32.13 -8.24 15.55
CA VAL A 18 -33.32 -7.95 16.35
C VAL A 18 -33.05 -8.11 17.85
N SER A 19 -32.24 -9.09 18.24
CA SER A 19 -31.98 -9.38 19.66
C SER A 19 -31.24 -8.27 20.40
N LEU A 20 -30.28 -7.61 19.74
CA LEU A 20 -29.52 -6.49 20.32
C LEU A 20 -30.45 -5.32 20.58
N ARG A 21 -31.24 -4.96 19.57
CA ARG A 21 -32.26 -3.91 19.68
C ARG A 21 -33.27 -4.22 20.77
N LEU A 22 -33.83 -5.43 20.80
CA LEU A 22 -34.79 -5.84 21.84
C LEU A 22 -34.18 -5.77 23.25
N SER A 23 -32.90 -6.12 23.41
CA SER A 23 -32.20 -6.01 24.69
C SER A 23 -32.11 -4.56 25.15
N VAL A 24 -31.76 -3.65 24.23
CA VAL A 24 -31.69 -2.21 24.50
C VAL A 24 -33.08 -1.63 24.80
N GLU A 25 -34.10 -1.96 24.01
CA GLU A 25 -35.48 -1.53 24.23
C GLU A 25 -36.04 -2.05 25.56
N ALA A 26 -35.71 -3.29 25.95
CA ALA A 26 -36.09 -3.83 27.26
C ALA A 26 -35.44 -3.06 28.42
N LEU A 27 -34.14 -2.72 28.30
CA LEU A 27 -33.45 -1.88 29.29
C LEU A 27 -34.06 -0.48 29.36
N TYR A 28 -34.39 0.12 28.21
CA TYR A 28 -35.06 1.42 28.15
C TYR A 28 -36.44 1.39 28.79
N TRP A 29 -37.23 0.35 28.52
CA TRP A 29 -38.54 0.18 29.12
C TRP A 29 -38.44 0.02 30.64
N LEU A 30 -37.52 -0.82 31.13
CA LEU A 30 -37.27 -0.97 32.58
C LEU A 30 -36.85 0.35 33.23
N PHE A 31 -35.99 1.12 32.56
CA PHE A 31 -35.56 2.43 33.03
C PHE A 31 -36.72 3.43 33.11
N SER A 32 -37.53 3.50 32.05
CA SER A 32 -38.59 4.49 31.89
C SER A 32 -39.82 4.19 32.77
N MET A 33 -40.13 2.91 32.98
CA MET A 33 -41.28 2.48 33.78
C MET A 33 -41.00 2.42 35.28
N SER A 34 -39.73 2.48 35.70
CA SER A 34 -39.35 2.34 37.10
C SER A 34 -38.75 3.63 37.66
N SER A 35 -39.40 4.19 38.68
CA SER A 35 -38.83 5.24 39.53
C SER A 35 -37.92 4.70 40.64
N ASN A 36 -37.76 3.38 40.76
CA ASN A 36 -36.92 2.76 41.78
C ASN A 36 -35.43 2.93 41.43
N PRO A 37 -34.62 3.66 42.24
CA PRO A 37 -33.20 3.89 41.96
C PRO A 37 -32.37 2.61 41.84
N ALA A 38 -32.76 1.53 42.53
CA ALA A 38 -32.07 0.25 42.42
C ALA A 38 -32.25 -0.36 41.02
N VAL A 39 -33.45 -0.28 40.44
CA VAL A 39 -33.71 -0.74 39.07
C VAL A 39 -32.93 0.10 38.07
N GLN A 40 -32.94 1.42 38.24
CA GLN A 40 -32.19 2.33 37.39
C GLN A 40 -30.67 2.05 37.46
N THR A 41 -30.14 1.77 38.64
CA THR A 41 -28.75 1.35 38.84
C THR A 41 -28.44 0.06 38.06
N ILE A 42 -29.29 -0.96 38.19
CA ILE A 42 -29.14 -2.23 37.48
C ILE A 42 -29.17 -2.01 35.97
N VAL A 43 -30.06 -1.15 35.47
CA VAL A 43 -30.11 -0.82 34.04
C VAL A 43 -28.79 -0.17 33.59
N MET A 44 -28.29 0.83 34.32
CA MET A 44 -27.03 1.49 33.97
C MET A 44 -25.83 0.52 33.98
N GLU A 45 -25.72 -0.33 34.99
CA GLU A 45 -24.70 -1.39 35.03
C GLU A 45 -24.86 -2.40 33.87
N SER A 46 -26.10 -2.70 33.48
CA SER A 46 -26.39 -3.61 32.37
C SER A 46 -26.02 -3.01 31.02
N ILE A 47 -26.25 -1.70 30.82
CA ILE A 47 -25.80 -0.97 29.62
C ILE A 47 -24.28 -1.08 29.50
N GLY A 48 -23.53 -0.90 30.60
CA GLY A 48 -22.08 -1.08 30.60
C GLY A 48 -21.62 -2.50 30.25
N GLY A 49 -22.48 -3.51 30.45
CA GLY A 49 -22.23 -4.90 30.10
C GLY A 49 -22.65 -5.30 28.68
N LEU A 50 -23.23 -4.40 27.89
CA LEU A 50 -23.65 -4.70 26.52
C LEU A 50 -22.46 -4.93 25.59
N PRO A 51 -22.62 -5.76 24.54
CA PRO A 51 -21.61 -5.91 23.50
C PRO A 51 -21.50 -4.61 22.67
N MET A 52 -20.34 -4.39 22.05
CA MET A 52 -20.10 -3.19 21.24
C MET A 52 -21.10 -3.02 20.08
N GLY A 53 -21.63 -4.11 19.54
CA GLY A 53 -22.66 -4.06 18.49
C GLY A 53 -23.95 -3.35 18.91
N ALA A 54 -24.23 -3.24 20.22
CA ALA A 54 -25.38 -2.50 20.73
C ALA A 54 -25.19 -0.98 20.71
N LEU A 55 -24.00 -0.46 20.37
CA LEU A 55 -23.70 0.96 20.49
C LEU A 55 -24.69 1.85 19.73
N VAL A 56 -24.97 1.52 18.47
CA VAL A 56 -25.90 2.27 17.62
C VAL A 56 -27.32 2.19 18.15
N GLU A 57 -27.74 1.01 18.65
CA GLU A 57 -29.07 0.81 19.20
C GLU A 57 -29.26 1.57 20.53
N VAL A 58 -28.25 1.58 21.41
CA VAL A 58 -28.30 2.38 22.64
C VAL A 58 -28.39 3.86 22.31
N GLU A 59 -27.59 4.34 21.34
CA GLU A 59 -27.64 5.73 20.90
C GLU A 59 -29.00 6.11 20.31
N ASP A 60 -29.63 5.23 19.51
CA ASP A 60 -30.96 5.44 18.92
C ASP A 60 -32.08 5.44 19.97
N VAL A 61 -32.12 4.41 20.83
CA VAL A 61 -33.21 4.21 21.80
C VAL A 61 -33.15 5.21 22.96
N PHE A 62 -31.94 5.54 23.44
CA PHE A 62 -31.76 6.50 24.54
C PHE A 62 -31.51 7.93 24.06
N HIS A 63 -31.57 8.19 22.75
CA HIS A 63 -31.26 9.49 22.17
C HIS A 63 -32.08 10.60 22.83
N GLY A 64 -31.39 11.65 23.28
CA GLY A 64 -32.05 12.86 23.77
C GLY A 64 -32.90 12.68 25.03
N SER A 65 -32.64 11.65 25.86
CA SER A 65 -33.23 11.52 27.19
C SER A 65 -32.31 12.14 28.26
N PRO A 66 -32.55 13.37 28.75
CA PRO A 66 -31.73 13.97 29.82
C PRO A 66 -31.72 13.11 31.09
N SER A 67 -32.83 12.40 31.33
CA SER A 67 -33.04 11.59 32.52
C SER A 67 -32.01 10.47 32.72
N ILE A 68 -31.53 9.84 31.63
CA ILE A 68 -30.52 8.78 31.78
C ILE A 68 -29.13 9.33 32.11
N ILE A 69 -28.79 10.48 31.54
CA ILE A 69 -27.52 11.17 31.82
C ILE A 69 -27.50 11.62 33.28
N ASP A 70 -28.60 12.20 33.76
CA ASP A 70 -28.73 12.65 35.15
C ASP A 70 -28.64 11.46 36.14
N VAL A 71 -29.31 10.35 35.83
CA VAL A 71 -29.20 9.13 36.66
C VAL A 71 -27.78 8.59 36.66
N GLN A 72 -27.13 8.45 35.50
CA GLN A 72 -25.74 8.00 35.40
C GLN A 72 -24.81 8.87 36.24
N LYS A 73 -24.95 10.20 36.10
CA LYS A 73 -24.21 11.20 36.87
C LYS A 73 -24.43 11.02 38.37
N ASN A 74 -25.67 10.92 38.81
CA ASN A 74 -26.01 10.76 40.23
C ASN A 74 -25.44 9.47 40.81
N LEU A 75 -25.47 8.37 40.03
CA LEU A 75 -24.89 7.09 40.45
C LEU A 75 -23.37 7.17 40.58
N LEU A 76 -22.67 7.73 39.59
CA LEU A 76 -21.22 7.93 39.67
C LEU A 76 -20.83 8.85 40.84
N MET A 77 -21.59 9.92 41.08
CA MET A 77 -21.38 10.82 42.22
C MET A 77 -21.63 10.14 43.57
N SER A 78 -22.57 9.21 43.65
CA SER A 78 -22.88 8.46 44.88
C SER A 78 -21.78 7.48 45.28
N LEU A 79 -20.92 7.08 44.34
CA LEU A 79 -19.76 6.22 44.61
C LEU A 79 -18.55 6.98 45.15
N ALA A 80 -18.56 8.32 45.10
CA ALA A 80 -17.46 9.15 45.56
C ALA A 80 -17.73 9.65 46.99
N GLU A 81 -16.87 9.25 47.93
CA GLU A 81 -16.92 9.74 49.31
C GLU A 81 -16.35 11.17 49.37
N GLN A 82 -17.03 12.05 50.12
CA GLN A 82 -16.53 13.38 50.40
C GLN A 82 -15.55 13.29 51.56
N SER A 83 -14.25 13.34 51.28
CA SER A 83 -13.23 13.41 52.33
C SER A 83 -13.22 14.83 52.90
N GLY A 84 -13.78 14.99 54.10
CA GLY A 84 -13.88 16.28 54.78
C GLY A 84 -12.56 16.72 55.39
N THR A 85 -11.80 17.54 54.66
CA THR A 85 -10.82 18.47 55.25
C THR A 85 -11.02 19.85 54.64
N ASP A 86 -11.26 20.83 55.50
CA ASP A 86 -12.09 22.02 55.36
C ASP A 86 -11.73 23.07 54.28
N TRP A 87 -10.76 22.80 53.40
CA TRP A 87 -10.30 23.79 52.40
C TRP A 87 -10.11 23.26 50.99
N ASP A 88 -10.12 21.95 50.79
CA ASP A 88 -10.01 21.35 49.47
C ASP A 88 -11.17 20.38 49.22
N CYS A 89 -12.04 20.73 48.27
CA CYS A 89 -13.19 19.92 47.85
C CYS A 89 -12.76 18.69 47.01
N PHE A 90 -11.76 17.94 47.46
CA PHE A 90 -11.37 16.69 46.82
C PHE A 90 -12.36 15.59 47.21
N ARG A 91 -12.87 14.88 46.21
CA ARG A 91 -13.60 13.64 46.43
C ARG A 91 -12.63 12.48 46.27
N THR A 92 -12.61 11.59 47.25
CA THR A 92 -11.79 10.38 47.21
C THR A 92 -12.69 9.22 46.83
N LEU A 93 -12.26 8.42 45.85
CA LEU A 93 -13.01 7.23 45.48
C LEU A 93 -12.55 6.07 46.37
N SER A 94 -13.22 5.89 47.50
CA SER A 94 -12.98 4.75 48.40
C SER A 94 -13.54 3.47 47.78
N MET A 95 -12.65 2.63 47.24
CA MET A 95 -13.04 1.45 46.46
C MET A 95 -12.94 0.17 47.30
N SER A 96 -14.04 -0.27 47.92
CA SER A 96 -14.11 -1.67 48.34
C SER A 96 -14.11 -2.59 47.11
N SER A 97 -13.59 -3.82 47.22
CA SER A 97 -13.46 -4.76 46.09
C SER A 97 -14.78 -4.98 45.34
N GLY A 98 -15.92 -5.05 46.04
CA GLY A 98 -17.25 -5.18 45.43
C GLY A 98 -17.71 -3.96 44.62
N MET A 99 -17.21 -2.77 44.96
CA MET A 99 -17.53 -1.51 44.25
C MET A 99 -16.72 -1.33 42.97
N LYS A 100 -15.56 -1.99 42.83
CA LYS A 100 -14.74 -1.90 41.61
C LYS A 100 -15.50 -2.37 40.38
N ARG A 101 -16.14 -3.54 40.44
CA ARG A 101 -16.94 -4.08 39.32
C ARG A 101 -18.16 -3.22 39.00
N LYS A 102 -18.82 -2.69 40.03
CA LYS A 102 -19.95 -1.78 39.86
C LYS A 102 -19.52 -0.48 39.18
N LEU A 103 -18.43 0.13 39.66
CA LEU A 103 -17.85 1.32 39.04
C LEU A 103 -17.43 1.03 37.59
N GLU A 104 -16.72 -0.07 37.34
CA GLU A 104 -16.29 -0.48 36.00
C GLU A 104 -17.46 -0.50 35.01
N ARG A 105 -18.56 -1.18 35.37
CA ARG A 105 -19.77 -1.22 34.55
C ARG A 105 -20.41 0.15 34.37
N LEU A 106 -20.48 0.96 35.42
CA LEU A 106 -21.03 2.32 35.31
C LEU A 106 -20.17 3.21 34.41
N LEU A 107 -18.84 3.13 34.51
CA LEU A 107 -17.94 3.87 33.62
C LEU A 107 -18.05 3.37 32.17
N ARG A 108 -18.18 2.06 31.94
CA ARG A 108 -18.46 1.54 30.60
C ARG A 108 -19.79 1.99 30.05
N SER A 109 -20.81 2.20 30.89
CA SER A 109 -22.07 2.77 30.41
C SER A 109 -21.89 4.18 29.82
N CYS A 110 -20.89 4.94 30.28
CA CYS A 110 -20.52 6.23 29.70
C CYS A 110 -19.93 6.10 28.28
N MET A 111 -19.42 4.92 27.91
CA MET A 111 -18.94 4.66 26.55
C MET A 111 -20.09 4.48 25.54
N PHE A 112 -21.30 4.17 26.02
CA PHE A 112 -22.50 4.04 25.20
C PHE A 112 -23.33 5.32 25.20
N ILE A 113 -23.40 6.01 26.33
CA ILE A 113 -24.24 7.19 26.52
C ILE A 113 -23.34 8.43 26.46
N SER A 114 -23.25 9.03 25.27
CA SER A 114 -22.51 10.28 25.07
C SER A 114 -23.23 11.45 25.76
N GLY A 115 -22.48 12.30 26.49
CA GLY A 115 -23.03 13.54 27.07
C GLY A 115 -22.81 13.72 28.58
N ALA A 116 -22.03 12.86 29.23
CA ALA A 116 -21.62 13.12 30.60
C ALA A 116 -20.72 14.38 30.65
N ASN A 117 -21.27 15.47 31.21
CA ASN A 117 -20.48 16.63 31.59
C ASN A 117 -19.45 16.24 32.66
N SER A 118 -18.37 17.01 32.78
CA SER A 118 -17.38 16.87 33.85
C SER A 118 -18.08 16.79 35.22
N LEU A 119 -17.93 15.65 35.90
CA LEU A 119 -18.59 15.31 37.15
C LEU A 119 -17.78 15.70 38.38
N TRP A 120 -16.47 15.50 38.30
CA TRP A 120 -15.55 15.69 39.41
C TRP A 120 -14.61 16.84 39.14
N TYR A 121 -14.28 17.60 40.19
CA TYR A 121 -13.22 18.60 40.10
C TYR A 121 -11.86 17.91 39.98
N VAL A 122 -11.56 17.01 40.93
CA VAL A 122 -10.42 16.08 40.95
C VAL A 122 -10.88 14.81 41.67
N ILE A 123 -10.32 13.65 41.29
CA ILE A 123 -10.56 12.36 41.93
C ILE A 123 -9.24 11.70 42.28
N ASP A 124 -9.07 11.27 43.53
CA ASP A 124 -7.93 10.42 43.92
C ASP A 124 -8.34 8.95 43.76
N ILE A 125 -7.55 8.23 42.96
CA ILE A 125 -7.64 6.77 42.79
C ILE A 125 -6.43 6.20 43.52
N GLN A 126 -6.66 5.60 44.69
CA GLN A 126 -5.58 5.14 45.58
C GLN A 126 -4.93 3.82 45.15
N ASP A 127 -5.58 3.06 44.27
CA ASP A 127 -5.09 1.76 43.83
C ASP A 127 -4.21 1.85 42.58
N GLN A 128 -3.18 1.00 42.51
CA GLN A 128 -2.40 0.80 41.29
C GLN A 128 -3.34 0.34 40.17
N LEU A 129 -3.21 0.97 39.01
CA LEU A 129 -3.93 0.57 37.80
C LEU A 129 -3.34 -0.74 37.29
N ASP A 130 -4.02 -1.82 37.60
CA ASP A 130 -3.75 -3.10 36.96
C ASP A 130 -3.92 -2.93 35.43
N ARG A 131 -3.05 -3.58 34.65
CA ARG A 131 -3.13 -3.63 33.17
C ARG A 131 -4.27 -4.55 32.68
N ASN A 132 -5.43 -4.44 33.30
CA ASN A 132 -6.63 -5.23 33.04
C ASN A 132 -7.76 -4.34 32.51
N GLU A 133 -8.92 -4.94 32.23
CA GLU A 133 -10.08 -4.22 31.67
C GLU A 133 -10.58 -3.08 32.57
N PHE A 134 -10.46 -3.23 33.90
CA PHE A 134 -10.82 -2.16 34.83
C PHE A 134 -9.88 -0.97 34.73
N GLY A 135 -8.56 -1.21 34.71
CA GLY A 135 -7.56 -0.17 34.49
C GLY A 135 -7.76 0.56 33.16
N ALA A 136 -8.02 -0.18 32.08
CA ALA A 136 -8.32 0.40 30.77
C ALA A 136 -9.59 1.27 30.80
N THR A 137 -10.63 0.84 31.51
CA THR A 137 -11.87 1.59 31.68
C THR A 137 -11.64 2.88 32.47
N LEU A 138 -10.86 2.83 33.55
CA LEU A 138 -10.52 4.00 34.35
C LEU A 138 -9.74 5.03 33.53
N VAL A 139 -8.66 4.59 32.87
CA VAL A 139 -7.77 5.46 32.08
C VAL A 139 -8.54 6.16 30.95
N THR A 140 -9.56 5.54 30.39
CA THR A 140 -10.32 6.11 29.26
C THR A 140 -11.48 7.01 29.67
N GLN A 141 -12.12 6.74 30.81
CA GLN A 141 -13.35 7.45 31.20
C GLN A 141 -13.09 8.53 32.25
N ILE A 142 -12.22 8.29 33.23
CA ILE A 142 -11.99 9.24 34.32
C ILE A 142 -11.54 10.62 33.81
N PRO A 143 -10.59 10.74 32.86
CA PRO A 143 -10.19 12.05 32.36
C PRO A 143 -11.35 12.84 31.72
N LYS A 144 -12.29 12.14 31.08
CA LYS A 144 -13.47 12.76 30.44
C LYS A 144 -14.50 13.25 31.47
N LEU A 145 -14.51 12.63 32.65
CA LEU A 145 -15.42 12.96 33.76
C LEU A 145 -14.82 13.98 34.73
N CYS A 146 -13.57 14.43 34.54
CA CYS A 146 -12.90 15.40 35.39
C CYS A 146 -12.83 16.79 34.74
N LEU A 147 -13.04 17.84 35.53
CA LEU A 147 -12.84 19.24 35.10
C LEU A 147 -11.37 19.57 34.90
N ARG A 148 -10.49 18.98 35.72
CA ARG A 148 -9.05 19.25 35.76
C ARG A 148 -8.27 17.94 35.65
N PRO A 149 -8.25 17.29 34.47
CA PRO A 149 -7.55 16.01 34.29
C PRO A 149 -6.04 16.12 34.56
N GLU A 150 -5.44 17.31 34.50
CA GLU A 150 -4.03 17.56 34.83
C GLU A 150 -3.64 17.18 36.26
N PHE A 151 -4.60 17.10 37.19
CA PHE A 151 -4.35 16.69 38.58
C PHE A 151 -4.45 15.19 38.82
N LEU A 152 -4.73 14.38 37.79
CA LEU A 152 -4.76 12.91 37.87
C LEU A 152 -3.35 12.31 37.84
N GLN A 153 -2.47 12.74 38.75
CA GLN A 153 -1.04 12.37 38.74
C GLN A 153 -0.77 10.85 38.84
N ARG A 154 -1.73 10.07 39.35
CA ARG A 154 -1.62 8.62 39.51
C ARG A 154 -2.20 7.81 38.36
N LEU A 155 -3.00 8.43 37.50
CA LEU A 155 -3.61 7.75 36.36
C LEU A 155 -2.64 7.81 35.19
N ASP A 156 -2.26 6.65 34.67
CA ASP A 156 -1.50 6.59 33.43
C ASP A 156 -2.24 7.37 32.34
N LYS A 157 -1.50 8.18 31.57
CA LYS A 157 -2.07 8.77 30.37
C LYS A 157 -2.53 7.65 29.42
N PRO A 158 -3.64 7.83 28.68
CA PRO A 158 -4.17 6.78 27.80
C PRO A 158 -3.16 6.20 26.81
N ASN A 159 -2.30 7.04 26.25
CA ASN A 159 -1.23 6.61 25.35
C ASN A 159 -0.15 5.76 26.05
N VAL A 160 0.24 6.13 27.27
CA VAL A 160 1.20 5.37 28.09
C VAL A 160 0.61 4.02 28.49
N PHE A 161 -0.67 4.00 28.90
CA PHE A 161 -1.35 2.75 29.23
C PHE A 161 -1.46 1.82 28.01
N LEU A 162 -1.85 2.36 26.85
CA LEU A 162 -1.93 1.60 25.59
C LEU A 162 -0.56 1.03 25.21
N HIS A 163 0.51 1.83 25.32
CA HIS A 163 1.89 1.38 25.11
C HIS A 163 2.24 0.20 26.03
N ASN A 164 2.02 0.36 27.33
CA ASN A 164 2.32 -0.66 28.34
C ASN A 164 1.55 -1.96 28.12
N VAL A 165 0.34 -1.88 27.58
CA VAL A 165 -0.50 -3.03 27.26
C VAL A 165 -0.05 -3.72 25.98
N LEU A 166 0.25 -2.99 24.90
CA LEU A 166 0.72 -3.58 23.64
C LEU A 166 2.12 -4.19 23.76
N SER A 167 2.91 -3.76 24.76
CA SER A 167 4.25 -4.26 25.03
C SER A 167 4.29 -5.51 25.92
N LEU A 168 3.13 -6.03 26.35
CA LEU A 168 3.07 -7.23 27.18
C LEU A 168 3.44 -8.48 26.37
N GLU A 169 4.16 -9.41 27.00
CA GLU A 169 4.44 -10.73 26.43
C GLU A 169 3.14 -11.53 26.21
N THR A 170 2.16 -11.35 27.11
CA THR A 170 0.81 -11.89 26.96
C THR A 170 -0.13 -10.78 26.53
N SER A 171 -0.73 -10.92 25.34
CA SER A 171 -1.68 -9.93 24.82
C SER A 171 -2.78 -9.65 25.83
N ALA A 172 -2.94 -8.39 26.23
CA ALA A 172 -4.07 -8.03 27.08
C ALA A 172 -5.38 -8.26 26.32
N ARG A 173 -6.44 -8.57 27.08
CA ARG A 173 -7.75 -8.87 26.51
C ARG A 173 -8.80 -7.99 27.16
N PHE A 174 -9.45 -7.15 26.36
CA PHE A 174 -10.52 -6.26 26.79
C PHE A 174 -11.74 -6.43 25.91
N SER A 175 -12.90 -5.95 26.35
CA SER A 175 -14.05 -5.83 25.45
C SER A 175 -13.76 -4.85 24.31
N PRO A 176 -14.30 -5.08 23.09
CA PRO A 176 -14.05 -4.21 21.93
C PRO A 176 -14.37 -2.73 22.18
N ILE A 177 -15.40 -2.41 22.99
CA ILE A 177 -15.75 -1.02 23.30
C ILE A 177 -14.69 -0.32 24.17
N VAL A 178 -14.05 -1.07 25.08
CA VAL A 178 -12.94 -0.56 25.91
C VAL A 178 -11.73 -0.31 25.03
N TRP A 179 -11.40 -1.23 24.11
CA TRP A 179 -10.36 -1.02 23.11
C TRP A 179 -10.60 0.22 22.25
N LYS A 180 -11.79 0.35 21.66
CA LYS A 180 -12.21 1.52 20.88
C LYS A 180 -11.98 2.83 21.66
N ASN A 181 -12.43 2.88 22.91
CA ASN A 181 -12.28 4.07 23.76
C ASN A 181 -10.83 4.33 24.15
N LEU A 182 -10.02 3.27 24.35
CA LEU A 182 -8.60 3.38 24.68
C LEU A 182 -7.81 3.96 23.50
N ILE A 183 -8.03 3.44 22.30
CA ILE A 183 -7.39 3.93 21.08
C ILE A 183 -7.78 5.39 20.82
N GLN A 184 -9.06 5.72 20.94
CA GLN A 184 -9.53 7.09 20.78
C GLN A 184 -8.87 8.03 21.80
N SER A 185 -8.92 7.69 23.10
CA SER A 185 -8.37 8.54 24.15
C SER A 185 -6.85 8.64 24.08
N ALA A 186 -6.17 7.57 23.65
CA ALA A 186 -4.74 7.60 23.33
C ALA A 186 -4.48 8.55 22.17
N THR A 187 -5.25 8.46 21.08
CA THR A 187 -5.09 9.35 19.91
C THR A 187 -5.20 10.81 20.28
N ASP A 188 -6.20 11.18 21.08
CA ASP A 188 -6.45 12.57 21.50
C ASP A 188 -5.32 13.15 22.37
N SER A 189 -4.49 12.29 22.98
CA SER A 189 -3.42 12.67 23.91
C SER A 189 -2.01 12.33 23.41
N TRP A 190 -1.88 11.71 22.24
CA TRP A 190 -0.62 11.16 21.74
C TRP A 190 0.02 12.05 20.69
N ASP A 191 1.31 12.31 20.91
CA ASP A 191 2.22 12.94 19.95
C ASP A 191 3.48 12.05 19.89
N PRO A 192 3.49 10.96 19.09
CA PRO A 192 4.65 10.10 19.00
C PRO A 192 5.82 10.81 18.35
N ASP A 193 6.99 10.64 18.94
CA ASP A 193 8.22 10.80 18.20
C ASP A 193 8.44 9.57 17.31
N LEU A 194 7.86 9.59 16.10
CA LEU A 194 8.02 8.52 15.11
C LEU A 194 9.47 8.33 14.64
N PHE A 195 10.34 9.31 14.92
CA PHE A 195 11.78 9.25 14.62
C PHE A 195 12.58 8.64 15.76
N ASN A 196 11.98 8.46 16.95
CA ASN A 196 12.64 7.76 18.03
C ASN A 196 12.67 6.26 17.74
N ILE A 197 13.82 5.76 17.28
CA ILE A 197 14.04 4.34 16.98
C ILE A 197 13.90 3.44 18.22
N ASP A 198 14.11 3.99 19.43
CA ASP A 198 13.95 3.25 20.68
C ASP A 198 12.47 3.09 21.07
N ASP A 199 11.58 3.93 20.54
CA ASP A 199 10.15 3.79 20.73
C ASP A 199 9.61 2.68 19.83
N GLN A 200 9.35 1.51 20.40
CA GLN A 200 8.84 0.34 19.68
C GLN A 200 7.33 0.42 19.39
N PHE A 201 6.62 1.38 19.99
CA PHE A 201 5.18 1.41 19.96
C PHE A 201 4.56 1.63 18.58
N PRO A 202 5.06 2.54 17.71
CA PRO A 202 4.59 2.64 16.34
C PRO A 202 4.69 1.31 15.58
N MET A 203 5.74 0.51 15.84
CA MET A 203 5.90 -0.82 15.23
C MET A 203 4.93 -1.85 15.77
N LEU A 204 4.77 -1.94 17.10
CA LEU A 204 3.82 -2.88 17.72
C LEU A 204 2.41 -2.64 17.18
N LEU A 205 2.05 -1.38 17.06
CA LEU A 205 0.77 -0.93 16.56
C LEU A 205 0.57 -1.26 15.07
N CYS A 206 1.54 -0.90 14.21
CA CYS A 206 1.49 -1.28 12.79
C CYS A 206 1.45 -2.81 12.63
N SER A 207 2.20 -3.55 13.45
CA SER A 207 2.24 -5.03 13.45
C SER A 207 0.90 -5.63 13.80
N ALA A 208 0.23 -5.12 14.83
CA ALA A 208 -1.08 -5.61 15.19
C ALA A 208 -2.13 -5.31 14.12
N MET A 209 -2.09 -4.13 13.50
CA MET A 209 -2.98 -3.78 12.39
C MET A 209 -2.74 -4.68 11.17
N ALA A 210 -1.48 -4.95 10.83
CA ALA A 210 -1.08 -5.84 9.76
C ALA A 210 -1.57 -7.29 9.97
N ARG A 211 -1.67 -7.75 11.22
CA ARG A 211 -2.19 -9.07 11.57
C ARG A 211 -3.72 -9.14 11.61
N SER A 212 -4.36 -8.02 11.91
CA SER A 212 -5.82 -7.93 11.96
C SER A 212 -6.46 -8.21 10.61
N SER A 213 -7.69 -8.73 10.62
CA SER A 213 -8.49 -8.84 9.41
C SER A 213 -8.92 -7.50 8.83
N ILE A 214 -8.59 -6.33 9.40
CA ILE A 214 -8.97 -5.06 8.74
C ILE A 214 -8.33 -4.93 7.36
N VAL A 215 -7.11 -5.45 7.21
CA VAL A 215 -6.44 -5.53 5.90
C VAL A 215 -6.95 -6.74 5.09
N ARG A 216 -7.61 -7.70 5.75
CA ARG A 216 -8.28 -8.88 5.15
C ARG A 216 -9.77 -8.59 4.99
N THR A 217 -10.21 -8.22 3.80
CA THR A 217 -11.62 -7.87 3.50
C THR A 217 -12.71 -8.86 3.96
N ASP A 218 -12.37 -10.07 4.41
CA ASP A 218 -13.26 -11.00 5.11
C ASP A 218 -13.29 -10.76 6.62
N ILE A 219 -14.01 -9.72 7.06
CA ILE A 219 -14.40 -9.60 8.47
C ILE A 219 -15.28 -10.81 8.81
N PRO A 220 -14.89 -11.68 9.77
CA PRO A 220 -15.73 -12.78 10.17
C PRO A 220 -17.07 -12.22 10.70
N LYS A 221 -18.16 -12.47 9.98
CA LYS A 221 -19.52 -12.00 10.34
C LYS A 221 -20.06 -12.61 11.64
N GLN A 222 -19.27 -13.37 12.40
CA GLN A 222 -19.80 -14.19 13.48
C GLN A 222 -18.98 -14.05 14.76
N GLN A 223 -19.51 -13.23 15.67
CA GLN A 223 -20.01 -13.62 17.00
C GLN A 223 -20.44 -12.36 17.77
N PHE A 224 -21.50 -11.64 17.34
CA PHE A 224 -22.00 -10.49 18.12
C PHE A 224 -22.71 -10.90 19.43
N PHE A 225 -22.91 -12.20 19.64
CA PHE A 225 -23.69 -12.78 20.74
C PHE A 225 -22.91 -13.31 21.94
N ALA A 226 -21.58 -13.46 21.87
CA ALA A 226 -20.83 -13.90 23.05
C ALA A 226 -20.70 -12.73 24.04
N SER A 227 -21.63 -12.65 25.00
CA SER A 227 -21.52 -11.80 26.20
C SER A 227 -20.12 -11.93 26.81
N LEU A 228 -19.51 -10.78 27.16
CA LEU A 228 -18.17 -10.65 27.75
C LEU A 228 -17.03 -11.19 26.88
N LEU A 229 -17.15 -11.11 25.55
CA LEU A 229 -16.01 -11.40 24.68
C LEU A 229 -14.88 -10.39 24.95
N VAL A 230 -13.86 -10.85 25.66
CA VAL A 230 -12.59 -10.16 25.82
C VAL A 230 -11.66 -10.63 24.71
N VAL A 231 -11.22 -9.69 23.88
CA VAL A 231 -10.39 -9.94 22.70
C VAL A 231 -9.07 -9.22 22.85
N ASP A 232 -8.04 -9.73 22.20
CA ASP A 232 -6.79 -8.99 22.05
C ASP A 232 -6.97 -7.79 21.10
N PHE A 233 -5.94 -6.95 21.01
CA PHE A 233 -5.99 -5.76 20.17
C PHE A 233 -6.15 -6.09 18.68
N GLU A 234 -5.47 -7.14 18.18
CA GLU A 234 -5.53 -7.56 16.77
C GLU A 234 -6.95 -7.94 16.34
N GLN A 235 -7.68 -8.63 17.22
CA GLN A 235 -9.09 -8.98 17.02
C GLN A 235 -10.03 -7.79 17.27
N ALA A 236 -9.72 -6.92 18.24
CA ALA A 236 -10.58 -5.81 18.61
C ALA A 236 -10.79 -4.83 17.45
N VAL A 237 -9.72 -4.52 16.73
CA VAL A 237 -9.77 -3.52 15.65
C VAL A 237 -10.74 -3.94 14.54
N GLU A 238 -10.97 -5.25 14.33
CA GLU A 238 -11.95 -5.79 13.38
C GLU A 238 -13.39 -5.36 13.66
N TYR A 239 -13.71 -4.97 14.91
CA TYR A 239 -15.01 -4.44 15.30
C TYR A 239 -15.19 -2.96 14.94
N PHE A 240 -14.11 -2.23 14.64
CA PHE A 240 -14.13 -0.80 14.32
C PHE A 240 -13.05 -0.42 13.28
N PRO A 241 -13.02 -1.08 12.11
CA PRO A 241 -11.94 -0.96 11.14
C PRO A 241 -11.68 0.48 10.67
N GLU A 242 -12.74 1.20 10.30
CA GLU A 242 -12.64 2.57 9.78
C GLU A 242 -12.05 3.53 10.82
N MET A 243 -12.47 3.40 12.08
CA MET A 243 -11.94 4.21 13.17
C MET A 243 -10.47 3.88 13.41
N ALA A 244 -10.13 2.59 13.53
CA ALA A 244 -8.77 2.16 13.76
C ALA A 244 -7.84 2.70 12.67
N LEU A 245 -8.22 2.55 11.40
CA LEU A 245 -7.47 3.12 10.27
C LEU A 245 -7.38 4.65 10.31
N LYS A 246 -8.44 5.35 10.72
CA LYS A 246 -8.43 6.82 10.82
C LYS A 246 -7.43 7.30 11.87
N TYR A 247 -7.43 6.68 13.04
CA TYR A 247 -6.50 7.03 14.12
C TYR A 247 -5.06 6.62 13.79
N MET A 248 -4.87 5.44 13.19
CA MET A 248 -3.60 5.06 12.59
C MET A 248 -3.06 6.13 11.66
N MET A 249 -3.94 6.67 10.81
CA MET A 249 -3.53 7.70 9.86
C MET A 249 -3.24 9.05 10.51
N CYS A 250 -3.89 9.39 11.63
CA CYS A 250 -3.51 10.55 12.44
C CYS A 250 -2.06 10.41 12.91
N TRP A 251 -1.70 9.23 13.42
CA TRP A 251 -0.34 8.96 13.92
C TRP A 251 0.69 8.86 12.81
N LEU A 252 0.34 8.25 11.68
CA LEU A 252 1.23 8.06 10.54
C LEU A 252 1.19 9.24 9.54
N SER A 253 0.54 10.35 9.89
CA SER A 253 0.27 11.46 8.96
C SER A 253 1.52 12.04 8.30
N GLN A 254 2.66 12.01 8.98
CA GLN A 254 3.95 12.46 8.44
C GLN A 254 4.47 11.59 7.28
N PHE A 255 3.98 10.35 7.18
CA PHE A 255 4.33 9.38 6.15
C PHE A 255 3.20 9.17 5.11
N ASP A 256 2.17 10.02 5.12
CA ASP A 256 1.07 9.97 4.16
C ASP A 256 1.48 10.56 2.81
N LEU A 257 2.03 9.71 1.96
CA LEU A 257 2.52 10.08 0.63
C LEU A 257 1.53 9.75 -0.49
N LEU A 258 0.32 9.29 -0.13
CA LEU A 258 -0.75 8.94 -1.07
C LEU A 258 -2.08 9.63 -0.70
N PRO A 259 -2.11 10.97 -0.59
CA PRO A 259 -3.33 11.69 -0.27
C PRO A 259 -4.40 11.45 -1.35
N GLY A 260 -5.63 11.19 -0.93
CA GLY A 260 -6.76 10.92 -1.82
C GLY A 260 -7.06 9.44 -2.03
N GLU A 261 -6.15 8.55 -1.64
CA GLU A 261 -6.38 7.10 -1.75
C GLU A 261 -7.20 6.52 -0.60
N ARG A 262 -7.65 5.28 -0.78
CA ARG A 262 -8.39 4.54 0.27
C ARG A 262 -7.57 4.50 1.54
N LEU A 263 -8.24 4.70 2.68
CA LEU A 263 -7.59 4.85 3.97
C LEU A 263 -6.70 3.65 4.34
N GLY A 264 -7.11 2.42 4.03
CA GLY A 264 -6.30 1.23 4.23
C GLY A 264 -4.99 1.25 3.42
N CYS A 265 -5.03 1.71 2.17
CA CYS A 265 -3.85 1.84 1.31
C CYS A 265 -2.89 2.92 1.84
N ARG A 266 -3.43 4.05 2.30
CA ARG A 266 -2.65 5.13 2.91
C ARG A 266 -1.94 4.68 4.18
N VAL A 267 -2.67 4.00 5.09
CA VAL A 267 -2.08 3.44 6.31
C VAL A 267 -1.00 2.43 5.97
N LEU A 268 -1.24 1.51 5.02
CA LEU A 268 -0.25 0.51 4.61
C LEU A 268 1.01 1.15 4.01
N ALA A 269 0.86 2.09 3.09
CA ALA A 269 1.98 2.83 2.49
C ALA A 269 2.76 3.59 3.57
N ALA A 270 2.07 4.33 4.44
CA ALA A 270 2.68 5.10 5.50
C ALA A 270 3.42 4.19 6.51
N SER A 271 2.89 3.00 6.80
CA SER A 271 3.60 1.98 7.60
C SER A 271 4.86 1.47 6.92
N ILE A 272 4.83 1.21 5.60
CA ILE A 272 6.02 0.79 4.84
C ILE A 272 7.08 1.91 4.85
N HIS A 273 6.68 3.15 4.62
CA HIS A 273 7.56 4.32 4.69
C HIS A 273 8.20 4.50 6.06
N LEU A 274 7.40 4.40 7.13
CA LEU A 274 7.91 4.42 8.50
C LEU A 274 8.95 3.31 8.73
N MET A 275 8.70 2.10 8.24
CA MET A 275 9.64 0.98 8.42
C MET A 275 10.95 1.20 7.69
N ILE A 276 10.89 1.67 6.43
CA ILE A 276 12.09 1.98 5.66
C ILE A 276 12.87 3.12 6.32
N HIS A 277 12.16 4.14 6.82
CA HIS A 277 12.75 5.24 7.57
C HIS A 277 13.43 4.76 8.86
N ARG A 278 12.80 3.92 9.68
CA ARG A 278 13.44 3.37 10.89
C ARG A 278 14.64 2.48 10.57
N LEU A 279 14.56 1.66 9.52
CA LEU A 279 15.69 0.85 9.05
C LEU A 279 16.87 1.72 8.66
N SER A 280 16.63 2.90 8.08
CA SER A 280 17.71 3.83 7.74
C SER A 280 18.43 4.42 8.94
N GLN A 281 17.69 4.66 10.02
CA GLN A 281 18.25 5.25 11.24
C GLN A 281 18.89 4.22 12.16
N SER A 282 18.70 2.93 11.89
CA SER A 282 19.32 1.86 12.66
C SER A 282 20.84 1.95 12.59
N ALA A 283 21.50 1.82 13.75
CA ALA A 283 22.93 2.06 13.87
C ALA A 283 23.76 1.19 12.90
N ALA A 284 24.68 1.86 12.18
CA ALA A 284 25.63 1.20 11.28
C ALA A 284 26.37 0.07 12.01
N GLY A 285 26.30 -1.14 11.46
CA GLY A 285 26.96 -2.34 12.01
C GLY A 285 26.02 -3.31 12.75
N THR A 286 24.75 -2.96 12.98
CA THR A 286 23.74 -3.93 13.41
C THR A 286 23.43 -4.87 12.24
N ASP A 287 23.31 -6.19 12.48
CA ASP A 287 22.83 -7.11 11.45
C ASP A 287 21.35 -6.83 11.16
N ILE A 288 21.11 -5.94 10.20
CA ILE A 288 19.77 -5.49 9.80
C ILE A 288 18.89 -6.64 9.34
N ALA A 289 19.47 -7.73 8.85
CA ALA A 289 18.70 -8.89 8.40
C ALA A 289 17.91 -9.58 9.53
N GLN A 290 18.28 -9.34 10.80
CA GLN A 290 17.64 -9.94 11.97
C GLN A 290 16.81 -8.95 12.80
N THR A 291 16.65 -7.70 12.35
CA THR A 291 15.87 -6.72 13.10
C THR A 291 14.38 -7.00 13.01
N SER A 292 13.64 -6.59 14.04
CA SER A 292 12.17 -6.61 14.05
C SER A 292 11.59 -5.84 12.87
N GLU A 293 12.23 -4.74 12.50
CA GLU A 293 11.88 -3.81 11.44
C GLU A 293 11.87 -4.52 10.08
N ILE A 294 12.91 -5.30 9.74
CA ILE A 294 12.97 -5.98 8.44
C ILE A 294 11.97 -7.13 8.36
N SER A 295 11.80 -7.87 9.46
CA SER A 295 10.80 -8.93 9.58
C SER A 295 9.40 -8.35 9.40
N PHE A 296 9.17 -7.15 9.93
CA PHE A 296 7.89 -6.48 9.82
C PHE A 296 7.66 -5.84 8.45
N LEU A 297 8.67 -5.22 7.83
CA LEU A 297 8.61 -4.75 6.45
C LEU A 297 8.24 -5.91 5.50
N ARG A 298 8.86 -7.07 5.69
CA ARG A 298 8.53 -8.29 4.91
C ARG A 298 7.07 -8.69 5.09
N LYS A 299 6.52 -8.60 6.30
CA LYS A 299 5.09 -8.87 6.54
C LYS A 299 4.19 -7.86 5.85
N LEU A 300 4.52 -6.57 5.89
CA LEU A 300 3.75 -5.51 5.20
C LEU A 300 3.77 -5.68 3.68
N LEU A 301 4.93 -6.06 3.11
CA LEU A 301 5.05 -6.36 1.68
C LEU A 301 4.32 -7.67 1.32
N GLY A 302 4.42 -8.70 2.16
CA GLY A 302 3.67 -9.94 2.00
C GLY A 302 2.15 -9.75 2.07
N ILE A 303 1.69 -8.76 2.84
CA ILE A 303 0.27 -8.34 2.86
C ILE A 303 -0.14 -7.79 1.49
N LEU A 304 0.69 -6.95 0.85
CA LEU A 304 0.40 -6.49 -0.51
C LEU A 304 0.21 -7.70 -1.44
N TYR A 305 1.12 -8.67 -1.37
CA TYR A 305 1.10 -9.89 -2.18
C TYR A 305 -0.12 -10.79 -1.93
N ILE A 306 -0.42 -11.13 -0.67
CA ILE A 306 -1.51 -12.07 -0.32
C ILE A 306 -2.89 -11.53 -0.71
N TYR A 307 -3.11 -10.21 -0.65
CA TYR A 307 -4.45 -9.63 -0.84
C TYR A 307 -4.73 -9.10 -2.24
N THR A 308 -3.72 -8.96 -3.10
CA THR A 308 -3.91 -8.55 -4.50
C THR A 308 -4.88 -9.42 -5.30
N PRO A 309 -4.90 -10.76 -5.19
CA PRO A 309 -5.64 -11.57 -6.15
C PRO A 309 -7.18 -11.48 -6.03
N GLU A 310 -7.73 -11.24 -4.84
CA GLU A 310 -9.18 -11.38 -4.61
C GLU A 310 -9.90 -10.08 -4.24
N ASN A 311 -9.21 -9.07 -3.69
CA ASN A 311 -9.86 -7.88 -3.15
C ASN A 311 -9.10 -6.55 -3.35
N PHE A 312 -7.85 -6.58 -3.82
CA PHE A 312 -7.07 -5.37 -4.10
C PHE A 312 -7.04 -5.06 -5.59
N GLU A 313 -7.33 -3.81 -5.95
CA GLU A 313 -7.15 -3.33 -7.32
C GLU A 313 -5.63 -3.25 -7.60
N PRO A 314 -5.11 -3.88 -8.67
CA PRO A 314 -3.68 -3.87 -8.99
C PRO A 314 -3.08 -2.46 -9.08
N VAL A 315 -3.91 -1.48 -9.45
CA VAL A 315 -3.57 -0.04 -9.49
C VAL A 315 -3.15 0.48 -8.12
N TRP A 316 -3.79 0.04 -7.02
CA TRP A 316 -3.44 0.48 -5.67
C TRP A 316 -2.09 -0.05 -5.23
N THR A 317 -1.85 -1.34 -5.47
CA THR A 317 -0.57 -1.96 -5.17
C THR A 317 0.53 -1.18 -5.88
N TRP A 318 0.39 -0.93 -7.17
CA TRP A 318 1.35 -0.14 -7.94
C TRP A 318 1.59 1.27 -7.38
N LYS A 319 0.54 2.01 -7.01
CA LYS A 319 0.69 3.35 -6.40
C LYS A 319 1.48 3.31 -5.09
N ILE A 320 1.28 2.26 -4.27
CA ILE A 320 2.07 2.04 -3.07
C ILE A 320 3.53 1.76 -3.45
N LEU A 321 3.78 0.88 -4.42
CA LEU A 321 5.16 0.56 -4.87
C LEU A 321 5.87 1.79 -5.41
N GLU A 322 5.20 2.54 -6.28
CA GLU A 322 5.71 3.77 -6.89
C GLU A 322 6.01 4.82 -5.81
N SER A 323 5.10 4.99 -4.85
CA SER A 323 5.34 5.88 -3.71
C SER A 323 6.56 5.44 -2.91
N VAL A 324 6.74 4.15 -2.65
CA VAL A 324 7.87 3.61 -1.88
C VAL A 324 9.18 3.87 -2.62
N ILE A 325 9.25 3.56 -3.92
CA ILE A 325 10.46 3.78 -4.73
C ILE A 325 10.81 5.27 -4.81
N MET A 326 9.81 6.13 -5.00
CA MET A 326 10.05 7.57 -5.23
C MET A 326 10.41 8.34 -3.97
N ASN A 327 9.80 7.99 -2.84
CA ASN A 327 9.87 8.83 -1.64
C ASN A 327 10.73 8.22 -0.54
N THR A 328 11.30 7.03 -0.74
CA THR A 328 12.22 6.45 0.23
C THR A 328 13.66 6.48 -0.26
N PRO A 329 14.63 6.70 0.63
CA PRO A 329 16.05 6.71 0.31
C PRO A 329 16.64 5.33 -0.04
N ILE A 330 15.83 4.32 -0.40
CA ILE A 330 16.29 2.97 -0.78
C ILE A 330 17.24 2.98 -1.99
N LEU A 331 17.16 4.01 -2.84
CA LEU A 331 18.05 4.23 -3.99
C LEU A 331 19.06 5.38 -3.76
N SER A 332 19.30 5.79 -2.51
CA SER A 332 20.29 6.83 -2.21
C SER A 332 21.67 6.47 -2.79
N GLN A 333 22.33 7.44 -3.40
CA GLN A 333 23.67 7.28 -3.97
C GLN A 333 24.78 7.31 -2.92
N ASP A 334 24.46 7.65 -1.66
CA ASP A 334 25.44 7.65 -0.59
C ASP A 334 25.90 6.22 -0.29
N THR A 335 27.09 5.89 -0.80
CA THR A 335 27.77 4.59 -0.64
C THR A 335 28.12 4.26 0.80
N VAL A 336 28.04 5.24 1.70
CA VAL A 336 28.29 5.09 3.14
C VAL A 336 27.14 4.35 3.83
N ASP A 337 25.95 4.35 3.24
CA ASP A 337 24.75 3.81 3.89
C ASP A 337 24.39 2.41 3.37
N SER A 338 25.18 1.43 3.81
CA SER A 338 24.97 -0.01 3.54
C SER A 338 23.61 -0.51 4.07
N ASN A 339 22.99 0.21 5.00
CA ASN A 339 21.75 -0.21 5.65
C ASN A 339 20.57 -0.28 4.66
N TYR A 340 20.54 0.62 3.67
CA TYR A 340 19.49 0.60 2.63
C TYR A 340 19.61 -0.55 1.65
N HIS A 341 20.77 -1.20 1.56
CA HIS A 341 20.96 -2.31 0.62
C HIS A 341 19.94 -3.43 0.86
N VAL A 342 19.79 -3.81 2.12
CA VAL A 342 18.90 -4.90 2.51
C VAL A 342 17.44 -4.51 2.23
N SER A 343 17.04 -3.30 2.63
CA SER A 343 15.70 -2.78 2.36
C SER A 343 15.39 -2.68 0.87
N SER A 344 16.34 -2.19 0.04
CA SER A 344 16.15 -2.08 -1.40
C SER A 344 15.97 -3.44 -2.06
N SER A 345 16.80 -4.41 -1.69
CA SER A 345 16.69 -5.79 -2.19
C SER A 345 15.31 -6.37 -1.88
N TYR A 346 14.88 -6.32 -0.61
CA TYR A 346 13.58 -6.87 -0.22
C TYR A 346 12.40 -6.17 -0.91
N VAL A 347 12.43 -4.83 -0.98
CA VAL A 347 11.38 -4.07 -1.65
C VAL A 347 11.29 -4.48 -3.11
N LEU A 348 12.42 -4.51 -3.83
CA LEU A 348 12.44 -4.84 -5.26
C LEU A 348 12.10 -6.31 -5.55
N ASP A 349 12.55 -7.24 -4.71
CA ASP A 349 12.26 -8.68 -4.86
C ASP A 349 10.76 -8.95 -4.65
N ASN A 350 10.17 -8.42 -3.57
CA ASN A 350 8.71 -8.55 -3.33
C ASN A 350 7.92 -7.90 -4.47
N PHE A 351 8.42 -6.81 -5.04
CA PHE A 351 7.76 -6.16 -6.17
C PHE A 351 7.84 -7.01 -7.44
N GLY A 352 8.98 -7.66 -7.69
CA GLY A 352 9.13 -8.62 -8.79
C GLY A 352 8.12 -9.78 -8.67
N GLU A 353 7.94 -10.31 -7.46
CA GLU A 353 6.96 -11.37 -7.19
C GLU A 353 5.51 -10.88 -7.41
N ILE A 354 5.15 -9.71 -6.85
CA ILE A 354 3.84 -9.10 -7.06
C ILE A 354 3.56 -8.86 -8.55
N MET A 355 4.57 -8.39 -9.30
CA MET A 355 4.48 -8.16 -10.74
C MET A 355 4.13 -9.43 -11.52
N GLN A 356 4.75 -10.55 -11.17
CA GLN A 356 4.50 -11.84 -11.82
C GLN A 356 3.12 -12.41 -11.49
N GLU A 357 2.67 -12.26 -10.24
CA GLU A 357 1.44 -12.94 -9.80
C GLU A 357 0.16 -12.13 -9.99
N CYS A 358 0.26 -10.79 -9.97
CA CYS A 358 -0.93 -9.92 -9.93
C CYS A 358 -1.34 -9.37 -11.30
N ASP A 359 -0.70 -9.83 -12.39
CA ASP A 359 -0.92 -9.36 -13.76
C ASP A 359 -0.97 -7.81 -13.85
N LEU A 360 -0.01 -7.15 -13.18
CA LEU A 360 0.06 -5.68 -13.15
C LEU A 360 0.24 -5.09 -14.56
N ALA A 361 0.84 -5.86 -15.47
CA ALA A 361 1.05 -5.50 -16.86
C ALA A 361 -0.24 -5.27 -17.66
N SER A 362 -1.32 -5.98 -17.35
CA SER A 362 -2.61 -5.76 -18.01
C SER A 362 -3.36 -4.53 -17.49
N HIS A 363 -3.03 -4.05 -16.29
CA HIS A 363 -3.77 -2.98 -15.62
C HIS A 363 -3.10 -1.60 -15.70
N ILE A 364 -1.77 -1.55 -15.78
CA ILE A 364 -1.02 -0.29 -15.69
C ILE A 364 -0.28 -0.04 -17.01
N HIS A 365 -0.57 1.13 -17.58
CA HIS A 365 -0.03 1.53 -18.88
C HIS A 365 0.52 2.96 -18.87
N ALA A 366 0.43 3.67 -17.75
CA ALA A 366 0.94 5.03 -17.63
C ALA A 366 2.46 5.00 -17.38
N PRO A 367 3.24 5.93 -17.95
CA PRO A 367 4.65 6.07 -17.61
C PRO A 367 4.84 6.19 -16.10
N SER A 368 5.91 5.58 -15.58
CA SER A 368 6.20 5.58 -14.15
C SER A 368 7.49 6.35 -13.84
N PRO A 369 7.39 7.41 -13.03
CA PRO A 369 8.57 8.08 -12.46
C PRO A 369 9.46 7.13 -11.65
N ALA A 370 8.89 6.14 -10.95
CA ALA A 370 9.67 5.17 -10.18
C ALA A 370 10.58 4.32 -11.08
N LEU A 371 10.08 3.86 -12.21
CA LEU A 371 10.89 3.11 -13.17
C LEU A 371 11.95 3.98 -13.85
N GLN A 372 11.63 5.24 -14.16
CA GLN A 372 12.61 6.20 -14.67
C GLN A 372 13.73 6.44 -13.64
N LEU A 373 13.39 6.57 -12.35
CA LEU A 373 14.35 6.69 -11.26
C LEU A 373 15.24 5.44 -11.15
N LEU A 374 14.66 4.24 -11.23
CA LEU A 374 15.41 2.97 -11.21
C LEU A 374 16.37 2.85 -12.40
N VAL A 375 15.91 3.18 -13.62
CA VAL A 375 16.76 3.20 -14.82
C VAL A 375 17.89 4.22 -14.68
N THR A 376 17.57 5.41 -14.18
CA THR A 376 18.54 6.48 -13.96
C THR A 376 19.59 6.09 -12.91
N PHE A 377 19.15 5.47 -11.81
CA PHE A 377 20.03 4.91 -10.79
C PHE A 377 20.94 3.81 -11.37
N MET A 378 20.36 2.84 -12.09
CA MET A 378 21.09 1.74 -12.70
C MET A 378 22.16 2.22 -13.68
N THR A 379 21.83 3.18 -14.55
CA THR A 379 22.75 3.72 -15.55
C THR A 379 23.87 4.54 -14.91
N MET A 380 23.59 5.34 -13.88
CA MET A 380 24.63 6.05 -13.12
C MET A 380 25.56 5.10 -12.36
N GLN A 381 25.04 3.97 -11.87
CA GLN A 381 25.79 2.97 -11.11
C GLN A 381 26.27 1.79 -11.96
N TRP A 382 26.25 1.91 -13.29
CA TRP A 382 26.54 0.79 -14.17
C TRP A 382 27.96 0.23 -13.99
N SER A 383 28.94 1.10 -13.73
CA SER A 383 30.32 0.71 -13.49
C SER A 383 30.53 -0.04 -12.15
N THR A 384 29.63 0.16 -11.18
CA THR A 384 29.69 -0.49 -9.86
C THR A 384 28.86 -1.77 -9.80
N LEU A 385 28.14 -2.14 -10.87
CA LEU A 385 27.32 -3.34 -10.97
C LEU A 385 28.02 -4.65 -10.51
N PRO A 386 29.32 -4.89 -10.79
CA PRO A 386 30.00 -6.09 -10.32
C PRO A 386 30.20 -6.17 -8.81
N THR A 387 30.04 -5.06 -8.08
CA THR A 387 30.27 -5.01 -6.62
C THR A 387 29.03 -4.55 -5.84
N SER A 388 28.13 -3.80 -6.48
CA SER A 388 26.91 -3.29 -5.88
C SER A 388 25.76 -4.27 -6.07
N THR A 389 25.42 -4.99 -5.01
CA THR A 389 24.24 -5.88 -5.02
C THR A 389 22.94 -5.08 -5.24
N ARG A 390 22.81 -3.86 -4.70
CA ARG A 390 21.66 -2.95 -4.98
C ARG A 390 21.44 -2.70 -6.47
N THR A 391 22.52 -2.42 -7.21
CA THR A 391 22.42 -2.21 -8.66
C THR A 391 21.99 -3.50 -9.39
N ARG A 392 22.41 -4.67 -8.88
CA ARG A 392 21.95 -5.97 -9.42
C ARG A 392 20.48 -6.26 -9.09
N ASP A 393 19.98 -5.83 -7.94
CA ASP A 393 18.57 -6.00 -7.56
C ASP A 393 17.69 -5.13 -8.46
N VAL A 394 18.08 -3.86 -8.69
CA VAL A 394 17.40 -2.97 -9.65
C VAL A 394 17.39 -3.57 -11.06
N LEU A 395 18.53 -4.11 -11.49
CA LEU A 395 18.64 -4.77 -12.79
C LEU A 395 17.71 -5.99 -12.89
N SER A 396 17.72 -6.86 -11.87
CA SER A 396 16.88 -8.06 -11.80
C SER A 396 15.40 -7.70 -11.83
N PHE A 397 15.01 -6.67 -11.08
CA PHE A 397 13.64 -6.15 -11.08
C PHE A 397 13.24 -5.61 -12.47
N LEU A 398 14.10 -4.84 -13.14
CA LEU A 398 13.84 -4.35 -14.50
C LEU A 398 13.74 -5.50 -15.51
N ILE A 399 14.57 -6.54 -15.38
CA ILE A 399 14.49 -7.76 -16.19
C ILE A 399 13.11 -8.42 -16.03
N ILE A 400 12.64 -8.59 -14.80
CA ILE A 400 11.31 -9.17 -14.51
C ILE A 400 10.23 -8.29 -15.14
N CYS A 401 10.28 -6.97 -14.95
CA CYS A 401 9.28 -6.06 -15.54
C CYS A 401 9.21 -6.17 -17.07
N LEU A 402 10.35 -6.29 -17.75
CA LEU A 402 10.39 -6.44 -19.21
C LEU A 402 9.88 -7.82 -19.64
N GLN A 403 10.25 -8.88 -18.92
CA GLN A 403 9.78 -10.24 -19.20
C GLN A 403 8.25 -10.37 -19.04
N GLU A 404 7.68 -9.72 -18.03
CA GLU A 404 6.24 -9.68 -17.77
C GLU A 404 5.48 -8.65 -18.63
N HIS A 405 6.15 -8.05 -19.62
CA HIS A 405 5.53 -7.10 -20.57
C HIS A 405 4.96 -5.84 -19.89
N PHE A 406 5.57 -5.41 -18.79
CA PHE A 406 5.12 -4.25 -18.04
C PHE A 406 5.45 -2.96 -18.80
N TRP A 407 4.46 -2.38 -19.48
CA TRP A 407 4.69 -1.24 -20.39
C TRP A 407 5.39 -0.02 -19.83
N PRO A 408 5.13 0.40 -18.59
CA PRO A 408 5.89 1.50 -18.01
C PRO A 408 7.40 1.23 -17.99
N ALA A 409 7.82 -0.02 -17.85
CA ALA A 409 9.25 -0.40 -17.90
C ALA A 409 9.82 -0.33 -19.31
N TYR A 410 9.03 -0.65 -20.34
CA TYR A 410 9.42 -0.50 -21.74
C TYR A 410 9.73 0.95 -22.11
N ASP A 411 8.85 1.86 -21.70
CA ASP A 411 9.02 3.30 -21.92
C ASP A 411 10.29 3.82 -21.23
N ALA A 412 10.46 3.50 -19.94
CA ALA A 412 11.65 3.87 -19.18
C ALA A 412 12.94 3.26 -19.78
N PHE A 413 12.89 2.01 -20.23
CA PHE A 413 14.01 1.32 -20.86
C PHE A 413 14.40 1.95 -22.20
N GLN A 414 13.43 2.31 -23.04
CA GLN A 414 13.69 2.93 -24.34
C GLN A 414 14.26 4.35 -24.19
N GLN A 415 13.69 5.15 -23.30
CA GLN A 415 14.12 6.53 -23.10
C GLN A 415 15.48 6.63 -22.42
N GLY A 416 15.77 5.75 -21.45
CA GLY A 416 17.01 5.79 -20.67
C GLY A 416 18.06 4.77 -21.10
N CYS A 417 17.75 3.48 -20.97
CA CYS A 417 18.74 2.40 -21.11
C CYS A 417 19.30 2.29 -22.54
N LEU A 418 18.46 2.30 -23.58
CA LEU A 418 18.92 2.15 -24.97
C LEU A 418 19.88 3.28 -25.35
N ASN A 419 19.53 4.52 -25.02
CA ASN A 419 20.38 5.68 -25.27
C ASN A 419 21.69 5.58 -24.48
N PHE A 420 21.63 5.19 -23.21
CA PHE A 420 22.83 4.97 -22.40
C PHE A 420 23.76 3.94 -23.05
N PHE A 421 23.25 2.74 -23.38
CA PHE A 421 24.06 1.68 -23.98
C PHE A 421 24.59 2.02 -25.37
N ALA A 422 23.85 2.79 -26.17
CA ALA A 422 24.32 3.26 -27.48
C ALA A 422 25.51 4.23 -27.37
N THR A 423 25.61 4.99 -26.28
CA THR A 423 26.74 5.89 -26.02
C THR A 423 27.95 5.22 -25.36
N GLN A 424 27.76 4.03 -24.79
CA GLN A 424 28.85 3.30 -24.18
C GLN A 424 29.78 2.72 -25.26
N PRO A 425 31.12 2.84 -25.12
CA PRO A 425 32.02 2.17 -26.05
C PRO A 425 31.71 0.67 -26.04
N VAL A 426 31.73 0.05 -27.22
CA VAL A 426 31.36 -1.36 -27.39
C VAL A 426 32.13 -2.25 -26.41
N SER A 427 33.41 -1.94 -26.13
CA SER A 427 34.26 -2.62 -25.14
C SER A 427 33.79 -2.52 -23.68
N SER A 428 33.06 -1.47 -23.31
CA SER A 428 32.49 -1.27 -21.96
C SER A 428 31.11 -1.92 -21.81
N CYS A 429 30.28 -1.88 -22.85
CA CYS A 429 29.01 -2.62 -22.91
C CYS A 429 29.28 -4.14 -22.97
N GLN A 430 30.40 -4.55 -23.60
CA GLN A 430 30.94 -5.91 -23.65
C GLN A 430 31.48 -6.47 -22.32
N ARG A 431 31.41 -5.74 -21.20
CA ARG A 431 31.86 -6.28 -19.91
C ARG A 431 30.77 -7.00 -19.13
N SER A 432 29.51 -6.95 -19.56
CA SER A 432 28.43 -7.33 -18.67
C SER A 432 27.43 -8.26 -19.35
N SER A 433 27.45 -9.54 -18.95
CA SER A 433 26.36 -10.51 -19.18
C SER A 433 24.99 -9.96 -18.74
N TRP A 434 25.02 -8.96 -17.88
CA TRP A 434 23.89 -8.16 -17.41
C TRP A 434 23.19 -7.38 -18.53
N SER A 435 23.92 -6.69 -19.42
CA SER A 435 23.32 -6.00 -20.57
C SER A 435 22.62 -6.98 -21.52
N ALA A 436 23.25 -8.14 -21.77
CA ALA A 436 22.64 -9.21 -22.54
C ALA A 436 21.37 -9.75 -21.87
N SER A 437 21.34 -9.85 -20.54
CA SER A 437 20.15 -10.28 -19.78
C SER A 437 18.99 -9.27 -19.91
N LEU A 438 19.27 -7.96 -19.85
CA LEU A 438 18.29 -6.91 -20.11
C LEU A 438 17.75 -6.95 -21.55
N PHE A 439 18.64 -7.03 -22.54
CA PHE A 439 18.21 -7.10 -23.94
C PHE A 439 17.45 -8.38 -24.23
N ARG A 440 17.84 -9.50 -23.62
CA ARG A 440 17.11 -10.77 -23.70
C ARG A 440 15.71 -10.59 -23.14
N ALA A 441 15.55 -10.01 -21.95
CA ALA A 441 14.26 -9.71 -21.34
C ALA A 441 13.39 -8.81 -22.22
N TYR A 442 13.96 -7.72 -22.76
CA TYR A 442 13.29 -6.79 -23.67
C TYR A 442 12.75 -7.50 -24.92
N VAL A 443 13.58 -8.32 -25.57
CA VAL A 443 13.22 -9.09 -26.77
C VAL A 443 12.18 -10.16 -26.46
N ILE A 444 12.35 -10.90 -25.35
CA ILE A 444 11.39 -11.91 -24.90
C ILE A 444 10.01 -11.27 -24.73
N GLY A 445 9.92 -10.16 -23.99
CA GLY A 445 8.63 -9.57 -23.72
C GLY A 445 7.96 -8.98 -24.96
N ILE A 446 8.71 -8.44 -25.94
CA ILE A 446 8.14 -8.04 -27.23
C ILE A 446 7.65 -9.27 -28.02
N ALA A 447 8.46 -10.32 -28.07
CA ALA A 447 8.13 -11.52 -28.84
C ALA A 447 6.87 -12.21 -28.30
N VAL A 448 6.70 -12.28 -26.98
CA VAL A 448 5.49 -12.83 -26.34
C VAL A 448 4.29 -11.92 -26.57
N ALA A 449 4.47 -10.61 -26.52
CA ALA A 449 3.37 -9.66 -26.72
C ALA A 449 2.84 -9.60 -28.16
N ILE A 450 3.61 -10.07 -29.15
CA ILE A 450 3.19 -10.18 -30.56
C ILE A 450 2.37 -11.46 -30.81
N ASP A 451 2.41 -12.44 -29.90
CA ASP A 451 1.76 -13.72 -30.10
C ASP A 451 0.24 -13.55 -30.28
N PRO A 452 -0.33 -13.91 -31.45
CA PRO A 452 -1.74 -13.70 -31.76
C PRO A 452 -2.70 -14.52 -30.89
N SER A 453 -2.20 -15.46 -30.09
CA SER A 453 -3.00 -16.22 -29.11
C SER A 453 -3.47 -15.38 -27.93
N ARG A 454 -2.93 -14.17 -27.73
CA ARG A 454 -3.38 -13.23 -26.69
C ARG A 454 -4.31 -12.18 -27.29
N ASP A 455 -5.59 -12.23 -26.93
CA ASP A 455 -6.58 -11.18 -27.22
C ASP A 455 -6.25 -9.91 -26.42
N ASP A 456 -5.23 -9.17 -26.87
CA ASP A 456 -4.76 -7.95 -26.22
C ASP A 456 -5.54 -6.70 -26.69
N PRO A 457 -5.84 -5.75 -25.77
CA PRO A 457 -6.55 -4.51 -26.10
C PRO A 457 -5.77 -3.66 -27.11
N GLU A 458 -6.47 -2.94 -27.99
CA GLU A 458 -5.87 -2.12 -29.07
C GLU A 458 -4.79 -1.12 -28.58
N LYS A 459 -4.96 -0.56 -27.38
CA LYS A 459 -3.96 0.34 -26.77
C LYS A 459 -2.62 -0.36 -26.53
N LYS A 460 -2.66 -1.64 -26.11
CA LYS A 460 -1.47 -2.48 -25.88
C LYS A 460 -0.76 -2.77 -27.21
N LYS A 461 -1.51 -3.05 -28.29
CA LYS A 461 -0.95 -3.21 -29.64
C LYS A 461 -0.17 -1.98 -30.11
N GLN A 462 -0.71 -0.78 -29.88
CA GLN A 462 -0.04 0.46 -30.26
C GLN A 462 1.30 0.66 -29.52
N MET A 463 1.34 0.35 -28.22
CA MET A 463 2.56 0.43 -27.41
C MET A 463 3.61 -0.60 -27.86
N ILE A 464 3.18 -1.83 -28.16
CA ILE A 464 4.04 -2.88 -28.70
C ILE A 464 4.64 -2.45 -30.05
N LEU A 465 3.83 -1.88 -30.95
CA LEU A 465 4.32 -1.37 -32.24
C LEU A 465 5.40 -0.29 -32.06
N GLN A 466 5.20 0.65 -31.14
CA GLN A 466 6.21 1.66 -30.82
C GLN A 466 7.52 1.05 -30.30
N ALA A 467 7.43 -0.01 -29.50
CA ALA A 467 8.60 -0.73 -29.01
C ALA A 467 9.33 -1.51 -30.11
N ILE A 468 8.58 -2.12 -31.03
CA ILE A 468 9.13 -2.77 -32.23
C ILE A 468 9.84 -1.72 -33.11
N ASP A 469 9.21 -0.56 -33.33
CA ASP A 469 9.78 0.50 -34.16
C ASP A 469 11.08 1.06 -33.55
N HIS A 470 11.11 1.29 -32.24
CA HIS A 470 12.33 1.69 -31.54
C HIS A 470 13.44 0.63 -31.63
N LEU A 471 13.10 -0.64 -31.43
CA LEU A 471 14.05 -1.75 -31.54
C LEU A 471 14.65 -1.86 -32.94
N HIS A 472 13.85 -1.60 -33.99
CA HIS A 472 14.27 -1.72 -35.38
C HIS A 472 14.92 -0.46 -35.97
N GLN A 473 15.15 0.58 -35.16
CA GLN A 473 16.07 1.64 -35.55
C GLN A 473 17.48 1.03 -35.76
N PRO A 474 18.20 1.34 -36.85
CA PRO A 474 19.44 0.64 -37.20
C PRO A 474 20.48 0.56 -36.07
N ALA A 475 20.67 1.67 -35.34
CA ALA A 475 21.61 1.73 -34.21
C ALA A 475 21.17 0.81 -33.05
N ASN A 476 19.89 0.83 -32.69
CA ASN A 476 19.35 0.01 -31.60
C ASN A 476 19.37 -1.47 -31.94
N LEU A 477 18.98 -1.82 -33.18
CA LEU A 477 18.99 -3.20 -33.65
C LEU A 477 20.42 -3.76 -33.63
N PHE A 478 21.39 -3.01 -34.15
CA PHE A 478 22.79 -3.41 -34.13
C PHE A 478 23.33 -3.58 -32.71
N LEU A 479 23.03 -2.66 -31.81
CA LEU A 479 23.43 -2.73 -30.40
C LEU A 479 22.87 -3.98 -29.70
N VAL A 480 21.56 -4.21 -29.83
CA VAL A 480 20.88 -5.37 -29.25
C VAL A 480 21.41 -6.68 -29.85
N CYS A 481 21.48 -6.78 -31.18
CA CYS A 481 21.97 -7.98 -31.85
C CYS A 481 23.43 -8.29 -31.51
N SER A 482 24.31 -7.29 -31.53
CA SER A 482 25.73 -7.51 -31.24
C SER A 482 25.93 -7.98 -29.80
N THR A 483 25.23 -7.36 -28.84
CA THR A 483 25.29 -7.74 -27.43
C THR A 483 24.78 -9.17 -27.21
N LEU A 484 23.61 -9.50 -27.75
CA LEU A 484 23.08 -10.86 -27.65
C LEU A 484 24.00 -11.88 -28.33
N ALA A 485 24.50 -11.59 -29.54
CA ALA A 485 25.38 -12.50 -30.28
C ALA A 485 26.69 -12.81 -29.53
N MET A 486 27.21 -11.87 -28.72
CA MET A 486 28.43 -12.07 -27.95
C MET A 486 28.23 -12.93 -26.70
N PHE A 487 27.11 -12.76 -26.00
CA PHE A 487 26.92 -13.30 -24.65
C PHE A 487 25.97 -14.49 -24.56
N THR A 488 25.15 -14.74 -25.58
CA THR A 488 24.25 -15.89 -25.55
C THR A 488 25.05 -17.16 -25.85
N ARG A 489 25.13 -18.10 -24.91
CA ARG A 489 25.72 -19.41 -25.19
C ARG A 489 24.76 -20.23 -26.07
N SER A 490 25.30 -21.14 -26.88
CA SER A 490 24.47 -22.08 -27.67
C SER A 490 23.48 -22.88 -26.83
N ASP A 491 23.79 -23.04 -25.54
CA ASP A 491 23.05 -23.90 -24.61
C ASP A 491 22.11 -23.10 -23.70
N ASP A 492 22.06 -21.76 -23.84
CA ASP A 492 21.09 -20.91 -23.13
C ASP A 492 19.70 -21.06 -23.76
N SER A 493 19.11 -22.24 -23.59
CA SER A 493 17.71 -22.47 -23.92
C SER A 493 16.87 -21.40 -23.22
N VAL A 494 16.04 -20.70 -24.00
CA VAL A 494 15.04 -19.78 -23.46
C VAL A 494 13.94 -20.65 -22.87
N PRO A 495 13.52 -20.43 -21.61
CA PRO A 495 12.38 -21.11 -21.04
C PRO A 495 11.18 -21.00 -21.99
N GLU A 496 10.76 -22.14 -22.54
CA GLU A 496 9.56 -22.42 -23.37
C GLU A 496 8.87 -21.23 -24.05
N LEU A 497 9.62 -20.44 -24.83
CA LEU A 497 9.05 -19.43 -25.70
C LEU A 497 8.47 -20.12 -26.94
N ALA A 498 7.30 -20.75 -26.78
CA ALA A 498 6.45 -21.32 -27.84
C ALA A 498 7.22 -21.95 -29.03
N GLY A 499 8.18 -22.83 -28.74
CA GLY A 499 8.92 -23.58 -29.77
C GLY A 499 10.00 -22.81 -30.56
N LYS A 500 10.38 -21.58 -30.15
CA LYS A 500 11.53 -20.86 -30.74
C LYS A 500 12.81 -21.20 -29.97
N SER A 501 13.80 -21.77 -30.66
CA SER A 501 14.96 -22.40 -30.02
C SER A 501 16.10 -21.45 -29.62
N ASP A 502 16.08 -20.17 -30.03
CA ASP A 502 17.17 -19.21 -29.72
C ASP A 502 16.67 -17.75 -29.67
N ILE A 503 17.23 -16.92 -28.79
CA ILE A 503 16.85 -15.50 -28.62
C ILE A 503 17.10 -14.68 -29.90
N MET A 504 18.15 -15.01 -30.66
CA MET A 504 18.43 -14.35 -31.94
C MET A 504 17.32 -14.61 -32.97
N THR A 505 16.80 -15.83 -33.00
CA THR A 505 15.66 -16.18 -33.86
C THR A 505 14.35 -15.54 -33.37
N ALA A 506 14.18 -15.38 -32.05
CA ALA A 506 13.05 -14.65 -31.50
C ALA A 506 13.08 -13.17 -31.93
N LEU A 507 14.25 -12.52 -31.83
CA LEU A 507 14.48 -11.15 -32.30
C LEU A 507 14.19 -11.00 -33.81
N ALA A 508 14.72 -11.90 -34.63
CA ALA A 508 14.44 -11.93 -36.08
C ALA A 508 12.96 -12.19 -36.41
N GLY A 509 12.27 -12.93 -35.55
CA GLY A 509 10.84 -13.20 -35.66
C GLY A 509 9.93 -12.01 -35.33
N ILE A 510 10.41 -10.98 -34.64
CA ILE A 510 9.62 -9.79 -34.30
C ILE A 510 9.23 -9.02 -35.59
N ARG A 511 10.18 -8.82 -36.51
CA ARG A 511 9.93 -8.19 -37.81
C ARG A 511 10.92 -8.67 -38.86
N THR A 512 10.66 -9.85 -39.41
CA THR A 512 11.57 -10.59 -40.30
C THR A 512 11.93 -9.83 -41.60
N ARG A 513 11.01 -9.00 -42.11
CA ARG A 513 11.19 -8.27 -43.38
C ARG A 513 11.68 -6.82 -43.23
N HIS A 514 12.13 -6.41 -42.03
CA HIS A 514 12.58 -5.04 -41.83
C HIS A 514 13.91 -4.75 -42.55
N THR A 515 14.02 -3.59 -43.20
CA THR A 515 15.20 -3.22 -44.01
C THR A 515 16.49 -3.09 -43.19
N ALA A 516 16.37 -2.72 -41.90
CA ALA A 516 17.53 -2.58 -41.01
C ALA A 516 18.32 -3.88 -40.79
N TRP A 517 17.74 -5.05 -41.09
CA TRP A 517 18.46 -6.33 -41.00
C TRP A 517 19.64 -6.43 -41.97
N GLY A 518 19.57 -5.78 -43.13
CA GLY A 518 20.68 -5.76 -44.10
C GLY A 518 21.92 -5.14 -43.49
N ASP A 519 21.78 -3.90 -43.00
CA ASP A 519 22.86 -3.13 -42.37
C ASP A 519 23.34 -3.82 -41.09
N CYS A 520 22.42 -4.27 -40.23
CA CYS A 520 22.77 -4.96 -38.98
C CYS A 520 23.60 -6.22 -39.24
N ARG A 521 23.22 -7.07 -40.22
CA ARG A 521 24.00 -8.28 -40.56
C ARG A 521 25.40 -7.91 -41.04
N GLN A 522 25.52 -6.90 -41.90
CA GLN A 522 26.81 -6.47 -42.42
C GLN A 522 27.72 -5.96 -41.30
N SER A 523 27.20 -5.07 -40.42
CA SER A 523 27.95 -4.56 -39.28
C SER A 523 28.34 -5.66 -38.27
N LEU A 524 27.50 -6.69 -38.09
CA LEU A 524 27.85 -7.84 -37.24
C LEU A 524 29.02 -8.65 -37.81
N ARG A 525 29.07 -8.86 -39.13
CA ARG A 525 30.20 -9.55 -39.79
C ARG A 525 31.49 -8.76 -39.66
N GLU A 526 31.41 -7.44 -39.86
CA GLU A 526 32.54 -6.53 -39.67
C GLU A 526 33.05 -6.59 -38.24
N LEU A 527 32.14 -6.53 -37.26
CA LEU A 527 32.48 -6.65 -35.83
C LEU A 527 33.09 -8.02 -35.47
N ALA A 528 32.59 -9.12 -36.05
CA ALA A 528 33.13 -10.46 -35.82
C ALA A 528 34.50 -10.69 -36.49
N ALA A 529 34.79 -9.98 -37.59
CA ALA A 529 36.05 -10.04 -38.32
C ALA A 529 37.13 -9.13 -37.73
N ASP A 530 36.75 -8.03 -37.07
CA ASP A 530 37.69 -7.08 -36.49
C ASP A 530 38.41 -7.69 -35.27
N LYS A 531 39.73 -7.92 -35.44
CA LYS A 531 40.57 -8.44 -34.37
C LYS A 531 40.77 -7.43 -33.24
N ASN A 532 40.69 -6.14 -33.54
CA ASN A 532 40.97 -5.03 -32.63
C ASN A 532 39.74 -4.61 -31.81
N CYS A 533 38.51 -4.94 -32.23
CA CYS A 533 37.30 -4.59 -31.49
C CYS A 533 37.24 -5.17 -30.07
N PHE A 534 38.01 -6.22 -29.79
CA PHE A 534 38.08 -6.88 -28.48
C PHE A 534 39.37 -6.56 -27.71
N VAL A 535 40.27 -5.76 -28.28
CA VAL A 535 41.56 -5.40 -27.66
C VAL A 535 41.33 -4.35 -26.57
N GLY A 536 41.74 -4.67 -25.33
CA GLY A 536 41.47 -3.85 -24.13
C GLY A 536 40.42 -4.44 -23.18
N LEU A 537 39.84 -5.60 -23.52
CA LEU A 537 39.12 -6.43 -22.56
C LEU A 537 40.16 -7.18 -21.70
N GLU A 538 40.11 -6.98 -20.38
CA GLU A 538 40.86 -7.78 -19.40
C GLU A 538 40.29 -9.21 -19.40
N GLY A 539 40.69 -10.02 -20.36
CA GLY A 539 40.27 -11.41 -20.50
C GLY A 539 41.34 -12.22 -21.21
N GLU A 540 41.39 -13.51 -20.95
CA GLU A 540 42.30 -14.39 -21.68
C GLU A 540 41.93 -14.40 -23.17
N GLU A 541 42.90 -14.63 -24.05
CA GLU A 541 42.67 -14.76 -25.50
C GLU A 541 41.56 -15.79 -25.82
N ARG A 542 41.41 -16.79 -24.94
CA ARG A 542 40.33 -17.78 -24.97
C ARG A 542 38.94 -17.16 -24.87
N ASP A 543 38.73 -16.18 -24.00
CA ASP A 543 37.42 -15.53 -23.82
C ASP A 543 37.05 -14.68 -25.05
N ILE A 544 38.04 -14.01 -25.63
CA ILE A 544 37.86 -13.24 -26.86
C ILE A 544 37.47 -14.15 -28.01
N GLU A 545 38.19 -15.27 -28.19
CA GLU A 545 37.88 -16.22 -29.26
C GLU A 545 36.53 -16.91 -29.03
N GLN A 546 36.17 -17.21 -27.78
CA GLN A 546 34.84 -17.73 -27.44
C GLN A 546 33.74 -16.75 -27.85
N ARG A 547 33.88 -15.44 -27.56
CA ARG A 547 32.90 -14.42 -27.95
C ARG A 547 32.79 -14.30 -29.47
N ARG A 548 33.91 -14.34 -30.20
CA ARG A 548 33.90 -14.34 -31.68
C ARG A 548 33.20 -15.59 -32.22
N SER A 549 33.47 -16.75 -31.62
CA SER A 549 32.80 -18.00 -31.98
C SER A 549 31.29 -17.90 -31.77
N ASN A 550 30.84 -17.36 -30.62
CA ASN A 550 29.43 -17.10 -30.33
C ASN A 550 28.81 -16.16 -31.38
N MET A 551 29.50 -15.07 -31.73
CA MET A 551 29.01 -14.13 -32.75
C MET A 551 28.87 -14.78 -34.12
N ARG A 552 29.86 -15.56 -34.57
CA ARG A 552 29.78 -16.29 -35.84
C ARG A 552 28.59 -17.26 -35.85
N ALA A 553 28.43 -18.04 -34.79
CA ALA A 553 27.30 -18.96 -34.65
C ALA A 553 25.94 -18.22 -34.64
N ALA A 554 25.86 -17.07 -33.96
CA ALA A 554 24.65 -16.24 -33.94
C ALA A 554 24.34 -15.64 -35.32
N ILE A 555 25.36 -15.18 -36.06
CA ILE A 555 25.22 -14.68 -37.44
C ILE A 555 24.72 -15.80 -38.36
N GLU A 556 25.32 -16.99 -38.31
CA GLU A 556 24.91 -18.14 -39.12
C GLU A 556 23.44 -18.52 -38.86
N ARG A 557 23.01 -18.55 -37.60
CA ARG A 557 21.60 -18.81 -37.25
C ARG A 557 20.67 -17.72 -37.74
N LEU A 558 21.07 -16.45 -37.59
CA LEU A 558 20.29 -15.31 -38.03
C LEU A 558 20.10 -15.32 -39.55
N GLU A 559 21.16 -15.61 -40.31
CA GLU A 559 21.12 -15.76 -41.76
C GLU A 559 20.25 -16.94 -42.19
N ALA A 560 20.44 -18.12 -41.59
CA ALA A 560 19.62 -19.29 -41.87
C ALA A 560 18.13 -19.06 -41.61
N PHE A 561 17.80 -18.23 -40.61
CA PHE A 561 16.42 -17.86 -40.30
C PHE A 561 15.85 -16.82 -41.28
N LEU A 562 16.58 -15.73 -41.53
CA LEU A 562 16.13 -14.62 -42.38
C LEU A 562 16.09 -14.97 -43.87
N ASP A 563 16.99 -15.86 -44.32
CA ASP A 563 17.06 -16.29 -45.72
C ASP A 563 16.11 -17.47 -46.02
N ARG A 564 15.44 -18.03 -44.99
CA ARG A 564 14.42 -19.07 -45.19
C ARG A 564 13.26 -18.46 -45.99
N PRO A 565 12.87 -19.05 -47.14
CA PRO A 565 11.72 -18.57 -47.89
C PRO A 565 10.49 -18.62 -46.99
N PRO A 566 9.59 -17.61 -47.03
CA PRO A 566 8.42 -17.56 -46.17
C PRO A 566 7.63 -18.86 -46.36
N GLN A 567 7.66 -19.73 -45.35
CA GLN A 567 6.84 -20.92 -45.37
C GLN A 567 5.38 -20.46 -45.38
N ALA A 568 4.57 -21.05 -46.25
CA ALA A 568 3.13 -20.83 -46.34
C ALA A 568 2.36 -21.38 -45.11
N THR A 569 2.97 -21.34 -43.93
CA THR A 569 2.28 -21.33 -42.64
C THR A 569 1.51 -20.03 -42.56
N ALA A 570 0.19 -20.11 -42.39
CA ALA A 570 -0.74 -19.00 -42.21
C ALA A 570 -0.14 -17.93 -41.29
N SER A 571 0.49 -16.92 -41.87
CA SER A 571 1.15 -15.85 -41.15
C SER A 571 0.09 -14.86 -40.70
N SER A 572 0.07 -14.62 -39.40
CA SER A 572 -0.49 -13.45 -38.75
C SER A 572 0.23 -12.20 -39.28
N GLU A 573 -0.14 -11.74 -40.48
CA GLU A 573 0.29 -10.46 -40.99
C GLU A 573 -0.51 -9.38 -40.24
N LEU A 574 0.15 -8.73 -39.27
CA LEU A 574 -0.32 -7.42 -38.80
C LEU A 574 -0.36 -6.49 -40.02
N PRO A 575 -1.48 -5.78 -40.27
CA PRO A 575 -1.60 -4.90 -41.41
C PRO A 575 -0.48 -3.85 -41.36
N GLU A 576 0.23 -3.67 -42.47
CA GLU A 576 1.16 -2.55 -42.64
C GLU A 576 0.44 -1.25 -42.27
N PRO A 577 1.06 -0.37 -41.46
CA PRO A 577 0.49 0.94 -41.21
C PRO A 577 0.30 1.64 -42.56
N PRO A 578 -0.89 2.17 -42.87
CA PRO A 578 -1.09 2.87 -44.13
C PRO A 578 -0.08 4.00 -44.22
N GLN A 579 0.59 4.11 -45.37
CA GLN A 579 1.45 5.24 -45.69
C GLN A 579 0.79 6.55 -45.25
N PRO A 580 1.53 7.53 -44.72
CA PRO A 580 0.96 8.78 -44.25
C PRO A 580 0.34 9.54 -45.42
N GLN A 581 -0.94 9.26 -45.69
CA GLN A 581 -1.80 10.21 -46.39
C GLN A 581 -1.87 11.44 -45.50
N SER A 582 -1.61 12.58 -46.13
CA SER A 582 -1.59 13.87 -45.45
C SER A 582 -2.83 13.99 -44.55
N TRP A 583 -2.61 14.39 -43.30
CA TRP A 583 -3.67 14.62 -42.31
C TRP A 583 -4.73 15.60 -42.86
N SER A 584 -4.33 16.44 -43.83
CA SER A 584 -5.13 17.35 -44.64
C SER A 584 -6.25 16.67 -45.45
N ASP A 585 -6.03 15.45 -45.96
CA ASP A 585 -7.01 14.73 -46.80
C ASP A 585 -8.14 14.08 -45.98
N ARG A 586 -7.92 13.85 -44.68
CA ARG A 586 -8.94 13.31 -43.75
C ARG A 586 -9.88 14.39 -43.19
N ILE A 587 -9.41 15.62 -43.03
CA ILE A 587 -10.26 16.73 -42.53
C ILE A 587 -11.23 17.24 -43.62
N GLY A 588 -10.88 17.11 -44.90
CA GLY A 588 -11.75 17.51 -46.01
C GLY A 588 -13.03 16.68 -46.18
N ARG A 589 -13.11 15.48 -45.60
CA ARG A 589 -14.27 14.56 -45.75
C ARG A 589 -15.22 14.51 -44.55
N LEU A 590 -14.87 15.14 -43.42
CA LEU A 590 -15.69 15.15 -42.20
C LEU A 590 -16.51 16.44 -42.00
N LEU A 591 -16.38 17.44 -42.88
CA LEU A 591 -17.09 18.73 -42.77
C LEU A 591 -18.25 18.90 -43.76
N LEU A 592 -18.96 17.81 -44.08
CA LEU A 592 -20.11 17.85 -44.99
C LEU A 592 -21.43 17.41 -44.32
N TRP A 593 -21.62 17.69 -43.03
CA TRP A 593 -22.94 17.67 -42.38
C TRP A 593 -23.07 18.82 -41.37
N ARG A 594 -23.41 20.00 -41.88
CA ARG A 594 -24.16 21.00 -41.11
C ARG A 594 -25.07 21.76 -42.07
N ARG A 595 -26.37 21.47 -42.01
CA ARG A 595 -27.40 22.43 -42.39
C ARG A 595 -28.00 23.06 -41.14
N PRO A 596 -28.46 24.32 -41.26
CA PRO A 596 -28.73 25.20 -40.13
C PRO A 596 -30.16 25.02 -39.63
N GLN A 597 -30.36 25.13 -38.31
CA GLN A 597 -31.67 25.28 -37.73
C GLN A 597 -31.90 26.77 -37.43
N GLN A 598 -32.93 27.30 -38.08
CA GLN A 598 -33.39 28.68 -38.02
C GLN A 598 -33.86 29.11 -36.62
N GLN A 599 -33.70 30.42 -36.40
CA GLN A 599 -34.28 31.26 -35.36
C GLN A 599 -35.82 31.22 -35.33
N GLU A 600 -36.38 31.35 -34.12
CA GLU A 600 -37.57 32.12 -33.72
C GLU A 600 -37.83 31.78 -32.23
N GLY A 601 -38.04 32.66 -31.25
CA GLY A 601 -38.06 34.12 -31.18
C GLY A 601 -37.97 34.57 -29.69
N GLU A 602 -37.58 35.84 -29.50
CA GLU A 602 -38.21 36.88 -28.64
C GLU A 602 -39.16 36.42 -27.49
N HIS A 603 -39.21 36.92 -26.24
CA HIS A 603 -38.63 38.06 -25.51
C HIS A 603 -39.06 37.94 -23.99
N PRO A 604 -38.95 38.92 -23.05
CA PRO A 604 -38.04 38.86 -21.88
C PRO A 604 -38.68 39.06 -20.46
N LEU A 605 -37.79 39.29 -19.46
CA LEU A 605 -37.98 39.85 -18.09
C LEU A 605 -38.21 38.80 -16.97
N THR A 606 -37.53 38.80 -15.82
CA THR A 606 -37.20 39.93 -14.94
C THR A 606 -36.10 39.57 -13.93
N GLU A 607 -35.35 40.59 -13.50
CA GLU A 607 -34.31 40.64 -12.46
C GLU A 607 -34.75 40.20 -11.04
N ARG A 608 -33.80 39.62 -10.29
CA ARG A 608 -33.49 39.81 -8.85
C ARG A 608 -32.28 38.91 -8.55
N GLY A 609 -31.12 39.33 -8.04
CA GLY A 609 -30.80 40.45 -7.17
C GLY A 609 -30.64 39.94 -5.73
N MET A 610 -29.43 39.53 -5.32
CA MET A 610 -28.92 39.49 -3.92
C MET A 610 -27.45 39.02 -3.94
N ARG A 611 -26.50 39.95 -3.82
CA ARG A 611 -25.80 40.40 -2.60
C ARG A 611 -24.70 39.44 -2.11
N ALA A 612 -23.47 39.81 -2.45
CA ALA A 612 -22.24 39.39 -1.80
C ALA A 612 -22.13 40.04 -0.40
N THR A 613 -21.78 39.23 0.61
CA THR A 613 -21.36 39.71 1.93
C THR A 613 -19.85 39.62 2.05
N HIS A 614 -19.23 40.79 2.15
CA HIS A 614 -17.86 41.00 2.62
C HIS A 614 -17.71 40.53 4.09
N ILE A 615 -16.60 39.84 4.38
CA ILE A 615 -16.06 39.62 5.72
C ILE A 615 -14.78 40.47 5.82
N PRO A 616 -14.63 41.38 6.80
CA PRO A 616 -13.37 42.04 7.05
C PRO A 616 -12.55 41.25 8.08
N THR A 617 -11.30 41.00 7.71
CA THR A 617 -10.18 40.63 8.60
C THR A 617 -9.84 41.79 9.51
N ASN A 618 -9.88 41.58 10.83
CA ASN A 618 -9.20 42.44 11.79
C ASN A 618 -8.19 41.61 12.59
N ALA A 619 -6.93 41.97 12.39
CA ALA A 619 -5.81 41.64 13.25
C ALA A 619 -5.80 42.60 14.45
N SER A 620 -5.57 42.06 15.65
CA SER A 620 -4.96 42.79 16.76
C SER A 620 -4.64 41.84 17.92
N SER A 621 -3.38 41.42 18.01
CA SER A 621 -2.66 41.31 19.29
C SER A 621 -2.18 42.73 19.66
N PRO A 622 -1.99 43.11 20.95
CA PRO A 622 -0.85 42.62 21.73
C PRO A 622 -1.08 42.46 23.25
N CYS A 623 -0.49 41.40 23.83
CA CYS A 623 0.37 41.38 25.03
C CYS A 623 0.70 39.93 25.39
#